data_AF-A0ABD4KUJ5-F1
#
_entry.id   AF-A0ABD4KUJ5-F1
#
_cell.length_a   1.000
_cell.length_b   1.000
_cell.length_c   1.000
_cell.angle_alpha   90.00
_cell.angle_beta   90.00
_cell.angle_gamma   90.00
#
_symmetry.space_group_name_H-M   'P 1'
#
loop_
_entity.id
_entity.type
_entity.pdbx_description
1 polymer ?
#
loop_
_entity_poly.entity_id
_entity_poly.type
_entity_poly.pdbx_seq_one_letter_code
_entity_poly.pdbx_strand_id
1 'polypeptide(L)'
;MTQVDGLSLTQFQDYFFRSLDIIPLPIVVSQGIISTIEGDNNRQHLYFNQTFVKELGYTIQDIPDISTWFTTVYPDPEYRQEVALRWEKEVHAS
;
A
#
# COMPACT_ATOMS: atom_id res chain seq x y z
N MET A 1 -21.20 22.84 31.47
CA MET A 1 -21.28 21.72 30.52
C MET A 1 -20.03 21.76 29.68
N THR A 2 -19.09 20.87 29.95
CA THR A 2 -17.76 20.85 29.31
C THR A 2 -17.90 20.20 27.94
N GLN A 3 -17.74 20.98 26.88
CA GLN A 3 -17.65 20.45 25.53
C GLN A 3 -16.29 19.79 25.41
N VAL A 4 -16.26 18.46 25.39
CA VAL A 4 -15.08 17.71 24.98
C VAL A 4 -15.03 17.87 23.47
N ASP A 5 -14.21 18.81 22.99
CA ASP A 5 -14.01 19.01 21.55
C ASP A 5 -13.42 17.72 20.97
N GLY A 6 -14.25 16.97 20.25
CA GLY A 6 -13.81 15.81 19.50
C GLY A 6 -12.89 16.24 18.35
N LEU A 7 -11.86 15.43 18.06
CA LEU A 7 -11.02 15.62 16.88
C LEU A 7 -11.88 15.62 15.62
N SER A 8 -11.69 16.61 14.74
CA SER A 8 -12.25 16.56 13.40
C SER A 8 -11.65 15.40 12.61
N LEU A 9 -12.39 14.89 11.62
CA LEU A 9 -11.90 13.80 10.76
C LEU A 9 -10.57 14.16 10.08
N THR A 10 -10.41 15.41 9.64
CA THR A 10 -9.18 15.90 9.02
C THR A 10 -8.00 15.87 9.99
N GLN A 11 -8.19 16.34 11.22
CA GLN A 11 -7.14 16.28 12.23
C GLN A 11 -6.74 14.85 12.55
N PHE A 12 -7.71 13.94 12.65
CA PHE A 12 -7.42 12.53 12.85
C PHE A 12 -6.61 11.95 11.68
N GLN A 13 -7.00 12.24 10.44
CA GLN A 13 -6.28 11.80 9.24
C GLN A 13 -4.83 12.32 9.24
N ASP A 14 -4.62 13.59 9.56
CA ASP A 14 -3.28 14.18 9.62
C ASP A 14 -2.41 13.50 10.69
N TYR A 15 -2.94 13.29 11.90
CA TYR A 15 -2.20 12.60 12.96
C TYR A 15 -1.90 11.15 12.60
N PHE A 16 -2.85 10.47 11.97
CA PHE A 16 -2.66 9.10 11.51
C PHE A 16 -1.49 9.00 10.53
N PHE A 17 -1.49 9.78 9.44
CA PHE A 17 -0.40 9.70 8.46
C PHE A 17 0.95 10.16 9.03
N ARG A 18 0.97 11.22 9.86
CA ARG A 18 2.20 11.65 10.55
C ARG A 18 2.76 10.57 11.47
N SER A 19 1.90 9.74 12.08
CA SER A 19 2.37 8.63 12.92
C SER A 19 3.06 7.54 12.12
N LEU A 20 2.64 7.30 10.87
CA LEU A 20 3.27 6.32 9.98
C LEU A 20 4.68 6.73 9.54
N ASP A 21 4.95 8.03 9.46
CA ASP A 21 6.30 8.55 9.16
C ASP A 21 7.31 8.35 10.30
N ILE A 22 6.84 8.10 11.52
CA ILE A 22 7.72 7.81 12.67
C ILE A 22 8.16 6.34 12.67
N ILE A 23 7.42 5.47 11.98
CA ILE A 23 7.70 4.04 11.96
C ILE A 23 8.93 3.77 11.09
N PRO A 24 9.98 3.08 11.60
CA PRO A 24 11.21 2.82 10.87
C PRO A 24 11.08 1.67 9.86
N LEU A 25 9.85 1.40 9.40
CA LEU A 25 9.55 0.36 8.41
C LEU A 25 8.93 1.02 7.17
N PRO A 26 9.26 0.54 5.96
CA PRO A 26 8.53 0.91 4.74
C PRO A 26 7.05 0.56 4.88
N ILE A 27 6.17 1.55 4.73
CA ILE A 27 4.72 1.37 4.83
C ILE A 27 4.03 1.96 3.61
N VAL A 28 3.08 1.21 3.08
CA VAL A 28 2.14 1.66 2.04
C VAL A 28 0.71 1.49 2.55
N VAL A 29 -0.08 2.55 2.42
CA VAL A 29 -1.54 2.49 2.61
C VAL A 29 -2.19 2.41 1.24
N SER A 30 -3.08 1.43 1.04
CA SER A 30 -3.75 1.19 -0.23
C SER A 30 -5.26 1.06 -0.05
N GLN A 31 -6.01 1.46 -1.06
CA GLN A 31 -7.44 1.20 -1.18
C GLN A 31 -7.68 0.02 -2.13
N GLY A 32 -8.52 -0.92 -1.70
CA GLY A 32 -8.99 -1.99 -2.58
C GLY A 32 -9.90 -1.42 -3.66
N ILE A 33 -9.67 -1.81 -4.91
CA ILE A 33 -10.58 -1.50 -6.02
C ILE A 33 -11.59 -2.64 -6.08
N ILE A 34 -12.89 -2.30 -6.08
CA ILE A 34 -13.92 -3.30 -6.35
C ILE A 34 -13.92 -3.57 -7.85
N SER A 35 -13.34 -4.70 -8.24
CA SER A 35 -13.38 -5.17 -9.62
C SER A 35 -14.58 -6.08 -9.85
N THR A 36 -15.18 -6.00 -11.03
CA THR A 36 -16.20 -6.97 -11.47
C THR A 36 -15.58 -8.23 -12.06
N ILE A 37 -14.25 -8.26 -12.21
CA ILE A 37 -13.50 -9.39 -12.74
C ILE A 37 -13.11 -10.29 -11.57
N GLU A 38 -13.48 -11.56 -11.65
CA GLU A 38 -13.14 -12.56 -10.63
C GLU A 38 -11.62 -12.73 -10.56
N GLY A 39 -11.06 -12.65 -9.34
CA GLY A 39 -9.62 -12.75 -9.09
C GLY A 39 -8.84 -11.44 -9.28
N ASP A 40 -9.46 -10.37 -9.77
CA ASP A 40 -8.83 -9.05 -9.82
C ASP A 40 -8.89 -8.37 -8.45
N ASN A 41 -7.76 -8.42 -7.75
CA ASN A 41 -7.56 -7.87 -6.42
C ASN A 41 -6.71 -6.59 -6.44
N ASN A 42 -6.70 -5.86 -7.56
CA ASN A 42 -5.89 -4.65 -7.70
C ASN A 42 -6.21 -3.62 -6.60
N ARG A 43 -5.15 -2.92 -6.16
CA ARG A 43 -5.22 -1.94 -5.08
C ARG A 43 -4.49 -0.68 -5.52
N GLN A 44 -5.17 0.45 -5.39
CA GLN A 44 -4.56 1.75 -5.60
C GLN A 44 -3.81 2.16 -4.33
N HIS A 45 -2.57 2.58 -4.49
CA HIS A 45 -1.79 3.12 -3.39
C HIS A 45 -2.25 4.56 -3.10
N LEU A 46 -2.38 4.91 -1.82
CA LEU A 46 -2.83 6.22 -1.35
C LEU A 46 -1.74 7.01 -0.63
N TYR A 47 -0.81 6.31 0.03
CA TYR A 47 0.24 6.95 0.82
C TYR A 47 1.44 6.03 1.01
N PHE A 48 2.64 6.56 0.82
CA PHE A 48 3.91 5.95 1.18
C PHE A 48 4.52 6.77 2.32
N ASN A 49 5.02 6.12 3.36
CA ASN A 49 5.76 6.84 4.40
C ASN A 49 7.17 7.23 3.92
N GLN A 50 7.82 8.14 4.64
CA GLN A 50 9.17 8.61 4.31
C GLN A 50 10.19 7.47 4.27
N THR A 51 10.09 6.50 5.18
CA THR A 51 10.98 5.34 5.21
C THR A 51 10.88 4.53 3.92
N PHE A 52 9.68 4.35 3.38
CA PHE A 52 9.49 3.65 2.12
C PHE A 52 10.27 4.30 0.97
N VAL A 53 10.06 5.61 0.78
CA VAL A 53 10.71 6.35 -0.32
C VAL A 53 12.23 6.35 -0.14
N LYS A 54 12.70 6.47 1.10
CA LYS A 54 14.13 6.50 1.43
C LYS A 54 14.82 5.17 1.16
N GLU A 55 14.23 4.06 1.60
CA GLU A 55 14.87 2.74 1.55
C GLU A 55 14.68 2.04 0.20
N LEU A 56 13.52 2.24 -0.45
CA LEU A 56 13.19 1.57 -1.73
C LEU A 56 13.32 2.49 -2.94
N GLY A 57 13.34 3.81 -2.76
CA GLY A 57 13.60 4.77 -3.84
C GLY A 57 12.40 5.09 -4.74
N TYR A 58 11.23 4.49 -4.50
CA TYR A 58 10.03 4.70 -5.32
C TYR A 58 9.04 5.64 -4.64
N THR A 59 8.43 6.51 -5.44
CA THR A 59 7.30 7.35 -5.04
C THR A 59 5.97 6.73 -5.48
N ILE A 60 4.87 7.27 -4.96
CA ILE A 60 3.52 6.86 -5.36
C ILE A 60 3.22 7.17 -6.84
N GLN A 61 3.96 8.09 -7.46
CA GLN A 61 3.85 8.36 -8.90
C GLN A 61 4.54 7.26 -9.73
N ASP A 62 5.63 6.70 -9.23
CA ASP A 62 6.37 5.61 -9.89
C ASP A 62 5.61 4.28 -9.79
N ILE A 63 4.96 4.07 -8.65
CA ILE A 63 4.21 2.86 -8.34
C ILE A 63 2.84 3.29 -7.78
N PRO A 64 1.85 3.56 -8.65
CA PRO A 64 0.52 4.02 -8.22
C PRO A 64 -0.40 2.90 -7.74
N ASP A 65 -0.12 1.64 -8.10
CA ASP A 65 -0.94 0.49 -7.77
C ASP A 65 -0.12 -0.80 -7.68
N ILE A 66 -0.72 -1.84 -7.09
CA ILE A 66 -0.05 -3.13 -6.88
C ILE A 66 0.30 -3.81 -8.21
N SER A 67 -0.48 -3.61 -9.26
CA SER A 67 -0.16 -4.15 -10.59
C SER A 67 1.14 -3.55 -11.14
N THR A 68 1.29 -2.23 -11.06
CA THR A 68 2.49 -1.49 -11.46
C THR A 68 3.68 -1.85 -10.57
N TRP A 69 3.44 -2.10 -9.27
CA TRP A 69 4.49 -2.58 -8.37
C TRP A 69 5.12 -3.87 -8.90
N PHE A 70 4.30 -4.88 -9.19
CA PHE A 70 4.79 -6.18 -9.62
C PHE A 70 5.59 -6.09 -10.91
N THR A 71 5.21 -5.20 -11.82
CA THR A 71 5.93 -5.04 -13.09
C THR A 71 7.22 -4.25 -12.94
N THR A 72 7.26 -3.24 -12.06
CA THR A 72 8.45 -2.43 -11.79
C THR A 72 9.51 -3.20 -10.99
N VAL A 73 9.11 -3.88 -9.91
CA VAL A 73 10.05 -4.53 -8.98
C VAL A 73 10.51 -5.90 -9.49
N TYR A 74 9.66 -6.61 -10.24
CA TYR A 74 9.98 -7.90 -10.85
C TYR A 74 9.94 -7.77 -12.38
N PRO A 75 10.96 -7.16 -13.02
CA PRO A 75 10.95 -6.90 -14.47
C PRO A 75 10.98 -8.18 -15.31
N ASP A 76 11.61 -9.23 -14.78
CA ASP A 76 11.63 -10.55 -15.42
C ASP A 76 10.25 -11.22 -15.34
N PRO A 77 9.62 -11.57 -16.48
CA PRO A 77 8.29 -12.13 -16.51
C PRO A 77 8.20 -13.55 -15.93
N GLU A 78 9.23 -14.39 -16.12
CA GLU A 78 9.25 -15.76 -15.59
C GLU A 78 9.35 -15.72 -14.06
N TYR A 79 10.25 -14.88 -13.54
CA TYR A 79 10.40 -14.71 -12.10
C TYR A 79 9.16 -14.06 -11.45
N ARG A 80 8.55 -13.07 -12.11
CA ARG A 80 7.31 -12.43 -11.62
C ARG A 80 6.19 -13.46 -11.50
N GLN A 81 6.04 -14.35 -12.48
CA GLN A 81 5.03 -15.39 -12.44
C GLN A 81 5.27 -16.38 -11.30
N GLU A 82 6.52 -16.78 -11.08
CA GLU A 82 6.89 -17.64 -9.95
C GLU A 82 6.52 -17.00 -8.60
N VAL A 83 6.86 -15.72 -8.41
CA VAL A 83 6.55 -14.97 -7.20
C VAL A 83 5.04 -14.88 -7.00
N ALA A 84 4.27 -14.55 -8.03
CA ALA A 84 2.81 -14.45 -7.95
C ALA A 84 2.15 -15.76 -7.51
N LEU A 85 2.57 -16.89 -8.10
CA LEU A 85 2.05 -18.22 -7.73
C LEU A 85 2.39 -18.60 -6.29
N ARG A 86 3.59 -18.25 -5.82
CA ARG A 86 3.97 -18.46 -4.41
C ARG A 86 3.07 -17.65 -3.47
N TRP A 87 2.83 -16.38 -3.79
CA TRP A 87 1.95 -15.52 -2.99
C TRP A 87 0.50 -16.02 -2.94
N GLU A 88 -0.06 -16.44 -4.08
CA GLU A 88 -1.41 -17.01 -4.15
C GLU A 88 -1.54 -18.23 -3.23
N LYS A 89 -0.54 -19.11 -3.25
CA LYS A 89 -0.52 -20.29 -2.39
C LYS A 89 -0.50 -19.94 -0.89
N GLU A 90 0.30 -18.96 -0.48
CA GLU A 90 0.41 -18.58 0.94
C GLU A 90 -0.85 -17.85 1.43
N VAL A 91 -1.43 -16.98 0.61
CA VAL A 91 -2.63 -16.19 0.98
C VAL A 91 -3.89 -17.04 1.04
N HIS A 92 -4.04 -18.04 0.16
CA HIS A 92 -5.20 -18.94 0.17
C HIS A 92 -5.07 -20.13 1.15
N ALA A 93 -3.88 -20.36 1.71
CA ALA A 93 -3.65 -21.42 2.69
C ALA A 93 -3.94 -20.99 4.15
N SER A 94 -4.30 -19.72 4.38
CA SER A 94 -4.61 -19.12 5.70
C SER A 94 -6.10 -18.88 5.88
#